data_AF-A0AB35JQZ0-F1
#
_entry.id   AF-A0AB35JQZ0-F1
#
_cell.length_a   1.000
_cell.length_b   1.000
_cell.length_c   1.000
_cell.angle_alpha   90.00
_cell.angle_beta   90.00
_cell.angle_gamma   90.00
#
_symmetry.space_group_name_H-M   'P 1'
#
loop_
_entity.id
_entity.type
_entity.pdbx_description
1 polymer ?
#
loop_
_entity_poly.entity_id
_entity_poly.type
_entity_poly.pdbx_seq_one_letter_code
_entity_poly.pdbx_strand_id
1 'polypeptide(L)'
;MSLPITARQLNVLRAVQRALPELGELAMSIALAFDASRTDNPELARLILETTCRRMVAGEPGSHDAMIHHLKTFGDLNCLSLQQVSKFTEQIRKLA
;
A
#
# COMPACT_ATOMS: atom_id res chain seq x y z
N MET A 1 -15.44 -3.93 -7.01
CA MET A 1 -15.60 -2.45 -7.05
C MET A 1 -14.34 -1.86 -6.44
N SER A 2 -13.68 -0.92 -7.11
CA SER A 2 -12.47 -0.28 -6.60
C SER A 2 -12.79 0.66 -5.43
N LEU A 3 -11.82 0.86 -4.54
CA LEU A 3 -11.91 1.80 -3.44
C LEU A 3 -12.17 3.22 -3.95
N PRO A 4 -13.18 3.95 -3.43
CA PRO A 4 -13.27 5.38 -3.69
C PRO A 4 -12.09 6.10 -3.05
N ILE A 5 -11.18 6.59 -3.89
CA ILE A 5 -10.03 7.39 -3.47
C ILE A 5 -10.55 8.76 -3.03
N THR A 6 -10.57 9.02 -1.72
CA THR A 6 -11.03 10.32 -1.20
C THR A 6 -10.00 11.42 -1.46
N ALA A 7 -10.40 12.69 -1.50
CA ALA A 7 -9.46 13.81 -1.74
C ALA A 7 -8.29 13.86 -0.73
N ARG A 8 -8.56 13.52 0.54
CA ARG A 8 -7.52 13.36 1.57
C ARG A 8 -6.51 12.27 1.20
N GLN A 9 -7.00 11.15 0.67
CA GLN A 9 -6.21 10.01 0.22
C GLN A 9 -5.27 10.41 -0.92
N LEU A 10 -5.80 11.13 -1.90
CA LEU A 10 -5.04 11.64 -3.03
C LEU A 10 -3.92 12.59 -2.58
N ASN A 11 -4.19 13.44 -1.58
CA ASN A 11 -3.18 14.35 -1.04
C ASN A 11 -2.06 13.61 -0.30
N VAL A 12 -2.37 12.56 0.45
CA VAL A 12 -1.36 11.70 1.09
C VAL A 12 -0.50 10.99 0.04
N LEU A 13 -1.13 10.40 -0.98
CA LEU A 13 -0.39 9.73 -2.07
C LEU A 13 0.51 10.72 -2.83
N ARG A 14 0.02 11.94 -3.10
CA ARG A 14 0.82 13.01 -3.71
C ARG A 14 1.98 13.46 -2.83
N ALA A 15 1.79 13.54 -1.52
CA ALA A 15 2.86 13.88 -0.59
C ALA A 15 3.96 12.80 -0.57
N VAL A 16 3.57 11.53 -0.56
CA VAL A 16 4.50 10.40 -0.69
C VAL A 16 5.23 10.47 -2.03
N GLN A 17 4.53 10.69 -3.14
CA GLN A 17 5.14 10.77 -4.48
C GLN A 17 6.16 11.91 -4.60
N ARG A 18 5.96 13.04 -3.90
CA ARG A 18 6.96 14.13 -3.90
C ARG A 18 8.23 13.79 -3.14
N ALA A 19 8.13 12.96 -2.10
CA ALA A 19 9.26 12.60 -1.25
C ALA A 19 10.00 11.35 -1.77
N LEU A 20 9.25 10.35 -2.24
CA LEU A 20 9.76 9.10 -2.79
C LEU A 20 8.85 8.65 -3.95
N PRO A 21 9.14 9.08 -5.19
CA PRO A 21 8.26 8.90 -6.34
C PRO A 21 7.86 7.43 -6.58
N GLU A 22 8.83 6.54 -6.51
CA GLU A 22 8.65 5.10 -6.74
C GLU A 22 7.71 4.47 -5.71
N LEU A 23 7.80 4.88 -4.45
CA LEU A 23 6.87 4.46 -3.40
C LEU A 23 5.47 5.04 -3.60
N GLY A 24 5.36 6.28 -4.06
CA GLY A 24 4.08 6.91 -4.37
C GLY A 24 3.33 6.18 -5.50
N GLU A 25 4.04 5.83 -6.58
CA GLU A 25 3.49 5.04 -7.69
C GLU A 25 3.09 3.63 -7.26
N LEU A 26 3.91 2.99 -6.42
CA LEU A 26 3.60 1.68 -5.86
C LEU A 26 2.35 1.73 -4.98
N ALA A 27 2.24 2.72 -4.08
CA ALA A 27 1.09 2.90 -3.21
C ALA A 27 -0.20 3.12 -4.01
N MET A 28 -0.14 3.92 -5.09
CA MET A 28 -1.27 4.08 -6.01
C MET A 28 -1.63 2.77 -6.71
N SER A 29 -0.62 2.01 -7.18
CA SER A 29 -0.81 0.72 -7.84
C SER A 29 -1.49 -0.30 -6.93
N ILE A 30 -1.10 -0.35 -5.65
CA ILE A 30 -1.74 -1.20 -4.63
C ILE A 30 -3.19 -0.77 -4.43
N ALA A 31 -3.45 0.53 -4.25
CA ALA A 31 -4.79 1.05 -4.01
C ALA A 31 -5.76 0.74 -5.17
N LEU A 32 -5.29 0.82 -6.42
CA LEU A 32 -6.08 0.48 -7.61
C LEU A 32 -6.32 -1.03 -7.75
N ALA A 33 -5.37 -1.86 -7.32
CA ALA A 33 -5.45 -3.31 -7.37
C ALA A 33 -6.31 -3.93 -6.26
N PHE A 34 -6.53 -3.20 -5.17
CA PHE A 34 -7.15 -3.71 -3.95
C PHE A 34 -8.66 -3.94 -4.12
N ASP A 35 -9.12 -5.18 -3.90
CA ASP A 35 -10.54 -5.54 -3.87
C ASP A 35 -11.13 -5.30 -2.47
N ALA A 36 -11.70 -4.12 -2.27
CA ALA A 36 -12.33 -3.75 -1.00
C ALA A 36 -13.61 -4.51 -0.66
N SER A 37 -14.20 -5.24 -1.61
CA SER A 37 -15.37 -6.07 -1.32
C SER A 37 -15.04 -7.32 -0.48
N ARG A 38 -13.74 -7.61 -0.30
CA ARG A 38 -13.23 -8.80 0.41
C ARG A 38 -12.94 -8.56 1.88
N THR A 39 -13.18 -7.36 2.39
CA THR A 39 -12.94 -7.01 3.78
C THR A 39 -14.11 -6.18 4.34
N ASP A 40 -14.42 -6.41 5.61
CA ASP A 40 -15.46 -5.66 6.32
C ASP A 40 -15.05 -4.20 6.60
N ASN A 41 -13.74 -3.91 6.59
CA ASN A 41 -13.20 -2.60 6.90
C ASN A 41 -12.09 -2.18 5.93
N PRO A 42 -12.45 -1.79 4.69
CA PRO A 42 -11.47 -1.31 3.70
C PRO A 42 -10.75 -0.04 4.14
N GLU A 43 -11.37 0.73 5.05
CA GLU A 43 -10.84 2.02 5.50
C GLU A 43 -9.64 1.82 6.44
N LEU A 44 -9.67 0.74 7.22
CA LEU A 44 -8.54 0.31 8.03
C LEU A 44 -7.38 -0.17 7.15
N ALA A 45 -7.63 -0.98 6.12
CA ALA A 45 -6.59 -1.44 5.20
C ALA A 45 -5.87 -0.27 4.52
N ARG A 46 -6.64 0.74 4.09
CA ARG A 46 -6.12 1.99 3.57
C ARG A 46 -5.29 2.76 4.61
N LEU A 47 -5.75 2.89 5.85
CA LEU A 47 -5.01 3.59 6.89
C LEU A 47 -3.66 2.91 7.19
N ILE A 48 -3.64 1.58 7.17
CA ILE A 48 -2.42 0.76 7.31
C ILE A 48 -1.44 1.09 6.18
N LEU A 49 -1.91 1.08 4.92
CA LEU A 49 -1.07 1.43 3.76
C LEU A 49 -0.52 2.86 3.86
N GLU A 50 -1.38 3.85 4.11
CA GLU A 50 -0.97 5.26 4.22
C GLU A 50 0.08 5.45 5.33
N THR A 51 -0.14 4.83 6.49
CA THR A 51 0.75 4.97 7.64
C THR A 51 2.09 4.30 7.37
N THR A 52 2.08 3.09 6.80
CA THR A 52 3.32 2.37 6.48
C THR A 52 4.12 3.09 5.40
N CYS A 53 3.47 3.67 4.38
CA CYS A 53 4.15 4.52 3.39
C CYS A 53 4.83 5.73 4.03
N ARG A 54 4.17 6.42 4.98
CA ARG A 54 4.77 7.55 5.70
C ARG A 54 6.02 7.13 6.49
N ARG A 55 5.96 5.97 7.16
CA ARG A 55 7.10 5.40 7.90
C ARG A 55 8.28 5.08 6.97
N MET A 56 8.00 4.52 5.79
CA MET A 56 9.02 4.28 4.76
C MET A 56 9.65 5.57 4.25
N VAL A 57 8.85 6.62 3.98
CA VAL A 57 9.37 7.94 3.60
C VAL A 57 10.26 8.54 4.69
N ALA A 58 9.91 8.32 5.96
CA ALA A 58 10.70 8.78 7.10
C ALA A 58 11.95 7.92 7.37
N GLY A 59 12.17 6.83 6.62
CA GLY A 59 13.30 5.92 6.81
C GLY A 59 13.24 5.14 8.13
N GLU A 60 12.04 4.91 8.67
CA GLU A 60 11.89 4.19 9.94
C GLU A 60 12.33 2.72 9.81
N PRO A 61 13.15 2.20 10.74
CA PRO A 61 13.58 0.82 10.72
C PRO A 61 12.41 -0.18 10.67
N GLY A 62 12.51 -1.17 9.78
CA GLY A 62 11.51 -2.23 9.62
C GLY A 62 10.24 -1.81 8.85
N SER A 63 10.15 -0.59 8.33
CA SER A 63 8.98 -0.13 7.58
C SER A 63 8.72 -0.96 6.30
N HIS A 64 9.78 -1.42 5.63
CA HIS A 64 9.67 -2.24 4.42
C HIS A 64 9.15 -3.64 4.74
N ASP A 65 9.68 -4.28 5.79
CA ASP A 65 9.20 -5.59 6.26
C ASP A 65 7.74 -5.53 6.70
N ALA A 66 7.35 -4.45 7.39
CA ALA A 66 5.95 -4.20 7.76
C ALA A 66 5.05 -4.09 6.51
N MET A 67 5.48 -3.35 5.48
CA MET A 67 4.72 -3.25 4.23
C MET A 67 4.56 -4.62 3.55
N ILE A 68 5.64 -5.41 3.48
CA ILE A 68 5.60 -6.77 2.91
C ILE A 68 4.64 -7.66 3.71
N HIS A 69 4.64 -7.56 5.04
CA HIS A 69 3.71 -8.31 5.88
C HIS A 69 2.25 -7.92 5.59
N HIS A 70 1.95 -6.63 5.51
CA HIS A 70 0.60 -6.15 5.18
C HIS A 70 0.13 -6.62 3.80
N LEU A 71 1.01 -6.62 2.79
CA LEU A 71 0.69 -7.15 1.46
C LEU A 71 0.32 -8.64 1.51
N LYS A 72 1.00 -9.44 2.33
CA LYS A 72 0.64 -10.86 2.53
C LYS A 72 -0.72 -10.99 3.21
N THR A 73 -0.98 -10.24 4.27
CA THR A 73 -2.30 -10.23 4.94
C THR A 73 -3.41 -9.86 3.97
N PHE A 74 -3.20 -8.87 3.10
CA PHE A 74 -4.18 -8.51 2.07
C PHE A 74 -4.37 -9.62 1.03
N GLY A 75 -3.32 -10.39 0.73
CA GLY A 75 -3.42 -11.60 -0.09
C GLY A 75 -4.26 -12.69 0.57
N ASP A 76 -4.02 -12.97 1.85
CA ASP A 76 -4.75 -13.98 2.63
C ASP A 76 -6.25 -13.64 2.74
N LEU A 77 -6.57 -12.35 2.80
CA LEU A 77 -7.95 -11.83 2.77
C LEU A 77 -8.56 -11.78 1.36
N ASN A 78 -7.83 -12.21 0.32
CA ASN A 78 -8.20 -12.10 -1.09
C ASN A 78 -8.42 -10.66 -1.60
N CYS A 79 -7.99 -9.64 -0.86
CA CYS A 79 -7.99 -8.25 -1.31
C CYS A 79 -6.96 -8.01 -2.43
N LEU A 80 -5.92 -8.86 -2.51
CA LEU A 80 -4.94 -8.89 -3.58
C LEU A 80 -4.75 -10.33 -4.06
N SER A 81 -4.53 -10.51 -5.36
CA SER A 81 -4.12 -11.81 -5.89
C SER A 81 -2.67 -12.15 -5.51
N LEU A 82 -2.33 -13.45 -5.49
CA LEU A 82 -0.98 -13.92 -5.22
C LEU A 82 0.07 -13.26 -6.15
N GLN A 83 -0.27 -13.06 -7.42
CA GLN A 83 0.61 -12.41 -8.39
C GLN A 83 0.86 -10.93 -8.04
N GLN A 84 -0.17 -10.22 -7.59
CA GLN A 84 -0.05 -8.83 -7.14
C GLN A 84 0.79 -8.74 -5.86
N VAL A 85 0.56 -9.61 -4.87
CA VAL A 85 1.35 -9.65 -3.64
C VAL A 85 2.83 -9.90 -3.94
N SER A 86 3.13 -10.88 -4.80
CA SER A 86 4.50 -11.19 -5.23
C SER A 86 5.15 -9.98 -5.93
N LYS A 87 4.46 -9.39 -6.92
CA LYS A 87 4.95 -8.22 -7.65
C LYS A 87 5.25 -7.04 -6.72
N PHE A 88 4.31 -6.67 -5.85
CA PHE A 88 4.47 -5.54 -4.95
C PHE A 88 5.54 -5.80 -3.89
N THR A 89 5.67 -7.02 -3.39
CA THR A 89 6.75 -7.41 -2.47
C THR A 89 8.12 -7.19 -3.09
N GLU A 90 8.32 -7.63 -4.34
CA GLU A 90 9.57 -7.41 -5.07
C GLU A 90 9.86 -5.93 -5.30
N GLN A 91 8.83 -5.12 -5.56
CA GLN A 91 9.00 -3.67 -5.69
C GLN A 91 9.40 -3.04 -4.35
N ILE A 92 8.79 -3.42 -3.22
CA ILE A 92 9.19 -2.93 -1.89
C ILE A 92 10.64 -3.32 -1.56
N ARG A 93 11.07 -4.55 -1.89
CA ARG A 93 12.45 -5.00 -1.64
C ARG A 93 13.50 -4.18 -2.40
N LYS A 94 13.15 -3.66 -3.58
CA LYS A 94 14.03 -2.79 -4.38
C LYS A 94 14.15 -1.36 -3.82
N LEU A 95 13.22 -0.96 -2.95
CA LEU A 95 13.19 0.35 -2.29
C LEU A 95 13.93 0.35 -0.94
N ALA A 96 14.42 -0.81 -0.48
CA ALA A 96 15.08 -1.00 0.82
C ALA A 96 16.59 -0.74 0.74
#